data_AF-E9GKP2-F1
#
_entry.id   AF-E9GKP2-F1
#
_cell.length_a   1.000
_cell.length_b   1.000
_cell.length_c   1.000
_cell.angle_alpha   90.00
_cell.angle_beta   90.00
_cell.angle_gamma   90.00
#
_symmetry.space_group_name_H-M   'P 1'
#
loop_
_entity.id
_entity.type
_entity.pdbx_description
1 polymer ?
#
loop_
_entity_poly.entity_id
_entity_poly.type
_entity_poly.pdbx_seq_one_letter_code
_entity_poly.pdbx_strand_id
1 'polypeptide(L)'
;MSPTDSDLPFTLNRLQFPVLLAFAVTINKSQGQTFDRVGILLQEPVFSHGQLYVAFSRATSREGVKVVCIEGAKQGKMLNKSTTVQDREKVFTHNIVYKEVLSST
;
A
#
# COMPACT_ATOMS: atom_id res chain seq x y z
N MET A 1 21.34 14.02 3.26
CA MET A 1 20.22 14.89 2.86
C MET A 1 19.70 15.60 4.10
N SER A 2 20.21 16.80 4.35
CA SER A 2 19.62 17.78 5.26
C SER A 2 18.40 18.38 4.54
N PRO A 3 17.24 18.56 5.21
CA PRO A 3 16.15 19.30 4.61
C PRO A 3 16.60 20.76 4.49
N THR A 4 16.75 21.23 3.26
CA THR A 4 16.92 22.65 2.95
C THR A 4 15.55 23.30 3.07
N ASP A 5 15.48 24.50 3.67
CA ASP A 5 14.30 25.29 4.05
C ASP A 5 13.57 24.89 5.33
N SER A 6 14.24 25.15 6.46
CA SER A 6 13.57 25.53 7.69
C SER A 6 14.29 26.78 8.19
N ASP A 7 13.57 27.86 8.50
CA ASP A 7 14.11 29.11 9.10
C ASP A 7 14.63 28.87 10.54
N LEU A 8 15.39 27.80 10.73
CA LEU A 8 15.99 27.42 11.99
C LEU A 8 17.38 28.03 12.03
N PRO A 9 17.77 28.70 13.14
CA PRO A 9 19.09 29.31 13.26
C PRO A 9 20.23 28.26 13.42
N PHE A 10 19.96 26.99 13.12
CA PHE A 10 20.91 25.89 13.23
C PHE A 10 20.57 24.76 12.24
N THR A 11 21.59 24.00 11.87
CA THR A 11 21.44 22.80 11.04
C THR A 11 21.11 21.59 11.91
N LEU A 12 20.02 20.88 11.57
CA LEU A 12 19.70 19.60 12.19
C LEU A 12 20.57 18.48 11.62
N ASN A 13 21.44 17.92 12.47
CA ASN A 13 22.27 16.77 12.13
C ASN A 13 21.73 15.50 12.81
N ARG A 14 21.70 14.38 12.08
CA ARG A 14 21.29 13.07 12.60
C ARG A 14 22.50 12.15 12.66
N LEU A 15 22.82 11.65 13.86
CA LEU A 15 23.78 10.57 14.08
C LEU A 15 23.02 9.31 14.50
N GLN A 16 22.95 8.32 13.61
CA GLN A 16 22.26 7.05 13.83
C GLN A 16 22.95 5.96 13.02
N PHE A 17 23.01 4.74 13.54
CA PHE A 17 23.43 3.59 12.73
C PHE A 17 22.48 3.40 11.53
N PRO A 18 23.00 3.10 10.33
CA PRO A 18 22.18 2.93 9.13
C PRO A 18 21.49 1.55 9.11
N VAL A 19 20.78 1.21 10.18
CA VAL A 19 20.12 -0.08 10.38
C VAL A 19 18.68 0.15 10.80
N LEU A 20 17.75 -0.59 10.18
CA LEU A 20 16.33 -0.56 10.48
C LEU A 20 15.82 -2.01 10.54
N LEU A 21 14.91 -2.31 11.47
CA LEU A 21 14.14 -3.56 11.41
C LEU A 21 13.32 -3.55 10.12
N ALA A 22 13.54 -4.53 9.25
CA ALA A 22 13.00 -4.55 7.88
C ALA A 22 12.07 -5.74 7.58
N PHE A 23 11.59 -6.46 8.60
CA PHE A 23 10.60 -7.54 8.41
C PHE A 23 9.27 -7.03 7.87
N ALA A 24 8.87 -5.82 8.30
CA ALA A 24 7.73 -5.10 7.77
C ALA A 24 8.20 -3.71 7.34
N VAL A 25 7.91 -3.36 6.08
CA VAL A 25 8.18 -2.04 5.52
C VAL A 25 6.89 -1.44 5.02
N THR A 26 6.80 -0.11 5.01
CA THR A 26 5.64 0.55 4.41
C THR A 26 5.66 0.38 2.90
N ILE A 27 4.48 0.40 2.27
CA ILE A 27 4.36 0.28 0.81
C ILE A 27 5.24 1.31 0.08
N ASN A 28 5.28 2.55 0.57
CA ASN A 28 6.10 3.61 -0.02
C ASN A 28 7.60 3.30 0.09
N LYS A 29 8.06 2.70 1.19
CA LYS A 29 9.46 2.29 1.35
C LYS A 29 9.83 1.07 0.51
N SER A 30 8.86 0.23 0.17
CA SER A 30 9.07 -0.93 -0.71
C SER A 30 9.19 -0.56 -2.20
N GLN A 31 8.87 0.68 -2.58
CA GLN A 31 8.93 1.10 -3.98
C GLN A 31 10.37 0.97 -4.53
N GLY A 32 10.48 0.37 -5.72
CA GLY A 32 11.77 0.04 -6.34
C GLY A 32 12.41 -1.27 -5.86
N GLN A 33 11.82 -1.95 -4.86
CA GLN A 33 12.30 -3.24 -4.37
C GLN A 33 11.51 -4.42 -4.95
N THR A 34 12.16 -5.58 -4.98
CA THR A 34 11.58 -6.86 -5.42
C THR A 34 11.79 -7.90 -4.32
N PHE A 35 10.76 -8.68 -4.03
CA PHE A 35 10.79 -9.75 -3.04
C PHE A 35 10.21 -11.04 -3.62
N ASP A 36 10.74 -12.19 -3.19
CA ASP A 36 10.21 -13.50 -3.60
C ASP A 36 8.86 -13.81 -2.96
N ARG A 37 8.66 -13.35 -1.71
CA ARG A 37 7.42 -13.52 -0.95
C ARG A 37 7.09 -12.25 -0.17
N VAL A 38 5.83 -11.83 -0.23
CA VAL A 38 5.33 -10.64 0.47
C VAL A 38 4.02 -10.94 1.18
N GLY A 39 3.91 -10.45 2.40
CA GLY A 39 2.63 -10.30 3.11
C GLY A 39 2.18 -8.85 3.00
N ILE A 40 1.05 -8.61 2.35
CA ILE A 40 0.42 -7.29 2.26
C ILE A 40 -0.65 -7.22 3.35
N LEU A 41 -0.39 -6.43 4.38
CA LEU A 41 -1.33 -6.17 5.47
C LEU A 41 -2.03 -4.83 5.25
N LEU A 42 -3.35 -4.88 5.06
CA LEU A 42 -4.22 -3.70 4.93
C LEU A 42 -5.06 -3.56 6.20
N GLN A 43 -4.49 -2.88 7.20
CA GLN A 43 -5.22 -2.50 8.41
C GLN A 43 -6.26 -1.40 8.13
N GLU A 44 -5.91 -0.47 7.25
CA GLU A 44 -6.77 0.62 6.77
C GLU A 44 -6.79 0.65 5.24
N PRO A 45 -7.79 1.30 4.62
CA PRO A 45 -7.80 1.48 3.17
C PRO A 45 -6.58 2.24 2.66
N VAL A 46 -6.10 1.89 1.47
CA VAL A 46 -5.05 2.67 0.79
C VAL A 46 -5.53 4.10 0.55
N PHE A 47 -4.63 5.07 0.69
CA PHE A 47 -4.96 6.50 0.67
C PHE A 47 -4.37 7.25 -0.53
N SER A 48 -3.46 6.65 -1.28
CA SER A 48 -2.83 7.28 -2.43
C SER A 48 -2.96 6.48 -3.72
N HIS A 49 -2.89 7.22 -4.84
CA HIS A 49 -2.91 6.63 -6.17
C HIS A 49 -1.78 5.63 -6.37
N GLY A 50 -2.11 4.45 -6.89
CA GLY A 50 -1.11 3.45 -7.27
C GLY A 50 -0.47 2.72 -6.08
N GLN A 51 -0.87 3.03 -4.84
CA GLN A 51 -0.31 2.40 -3.64
C GLN A 51 -0.54 0.88 -3.63
N LEU A 52 -1.76 0.45 -3.97
CA LEU A 52 -2.08 -0.96 -4.08
C LEU A 52 -1.26 -1.64 -5.18
N TYR A 53 -1.09 -0.97 -6.32
CA TYR A 53 -0.24 -1.44 -7.42
C TYR A 53 1.22 -1.58 -6.99
N VAL A 54 1.77 -0.59 -6.27
CA VAL A 54 3.13 -0.67 -5.72
C VAL A 54 3.24 -1.91 -4.84
N ALA A 55 2.31 -2.13 -3.91
CA ALA A 55 2.34 -3.28 -3.00
C ALA A 55 2.34 -4.64 -3.74
N PHE A 56 1.43 -4.82 -4.71
CA PHE A 56 1.34 -6.07 -5.47
C PHE A 56 2.52 -6.30 -6.42
N SER A 57 3.04 -5.22 -7.04
CA SER A 57 4.17 -5.31 -7.98
C SER A 57 5.52 -5.58 -7.30
N ARG A 58 5.57 -5.68 -5.96
CA ARG A 58 6.81 -6.04 -5.26
C ARG A 58 7.12 -7.54 -5.33
N ALA A 59 6.13 -8.38 -5.65
CA ALA A 59 6.33 -9.82 -5.81
C ALA A 59 6.45 -10.21 -7.28
N THR A 60 7.24 -11.25 -7.54
CA THR A 60 7.48 -11.78 -8.90
C THR A 60 6.44 -12.81 -9.35
N SER A 61 5.72 -13.41 -8.40
CA SER A 61 4.73 -14.47 -8.64
C SER A 61 3.48 -14.27 -7.79
N ARG A 62 2.36 -14.82 -8.25
CA ARG A 62 1.09 -14.76 -7.52
C ARG A 62 1.17 -15.54 -6.20
N GLU A 63 1.85 -16.69 -6.23
CA GLU A 63 2.03 -17.59 -5.09
C GLU A 63 2.88 -16.95 -3.99
N GLY A 64 3.75 -16.01 -4.38
CA GLY A 64 4.55 -15.20 -3.48
C GLY A 64 3.75 -14.12 -2.73
N VAL A 65 2.48 -13.88 -3.06
CA VAL A 65 1.66 -12.84 -2.43
C VAL A 65 0.64 -13.43 -1.48
N LYS A 66 0.64 -12.96 -0.23
CA LYS A 66 -0.48 -13.15 0.70
C LYS A 66 -1.04 -11.80 1.12
N VAL A 67 -2.36 -11.66 1.10
CA VAL A 67 -3.06 -10.43 1.47
C VAL A 67 -3.91 -10.69 2.69
N VAL A 68 -3.76 -9.84 3.70
CA VAL A 68 -4.62 -9.78 4.87
C VAL A 68 -5.29 -8.41 4.87
N CYS A 69 -6.61 -8.38 4.79
CA CYS A 69 -7.39 -7.16 4.88
C CYS A 69 -8.21 -7.21 6.17
N ILE A 70 -8.07 -6.19 7.01
CA ILE A 70 -8.83 -6.08 8.25
C ILE A 70 -10.16 -5.39 7.95
N GLU A 71 -11.25 -6.03 8.36
CA GLU A 71 -12.60 -5.49 8.15
C GLU A 71 -12.79 -4.18 8.91
N GLY A 72 -13.41 -3.21 8.24
CA GLY A 72 -13.75 -1.92 8.82
C GLY A 72 -14.89 -1.26 8.07
N ALA A 73 -15.29 -0.06 8.50
CA ALA A 73 -16.43 0.65 7.89
C ALA A 73 -16.28 0.89 6.38
N LYS A 74 -15.03 0.99 5.88
CA LYS A 74 -14.67 1.34 4.50
C LYS A 74 -13.96 0.21 3.73
N GLN A 75 -13.75 -0.98 4.31
CA GLN A 75 -13.07 -2.11 3.64
C GLN A 75 -13.43 -3.49 4.25
N GLY A 76 -13.23 -4.56 3.47
CA GLY A 76 -13.23 -5.95 3.98
C GLY A 76 -14.58 -6.68 4.06
N LYS A 77 -15.68 -6.14 3.53
CA LYS A 77 -16.98 -6.84 3.55
C LYS A 77 -17.04 -7.97 2.51
N MET A 78 -17.08 -9.22 2.96
CA MET A 78 -17.34 -10.41 2.13
C MET A 78 -18.84 -10.73 2.02
N LEU A 79 -19.28 -11.17 0.83
CA LEU A 79 -20.64 -11.67 0.60
C LEU A 79 -20.80 -13.06 1.26
N ASN A 80 -21.87 -13.26 2.02
CA ASN A 80 -22.34 -14.60 2.36
C ASN A 80 -22.78 -15.29 1.06
N LYS A 81 -22.34 -16.53 0.82
CA LYS A 81 -22.68 -17.31 -0.39
C LYS A 81 -24.20 -17.45 -0.55
N SER A 82 -24.86 -16.55 -1.27
CA SER A 82 -26.23 -16.70 -1.71
C SER A 82 -26.36 -16.42 -3.20
N THR A 83 -26.88 -17.42 -3.89
CA THR A 83 -27.02 -17.58 -5.32
C THR A 83 -28.20 -16.77 -5.84
N THR A 84 -28.16 -15.43 -5.83
CA THR A 84 -29.15 -14.64 -6.58
C THR A 84 -28.55 -13.37 -7.16
N VAL A 85 -28.90 -13.09 -8.42
CA VAL A 85 -28.23 -12.21 -9.39
C VAL A 85 -28.41 -10.70 -9.10
N GLN A 86 -28.84 -10.28 -7.89
CA GLN A 86 -29.17 -8.88 -7.59
C GLN A 86 -28.56 -8.24 -6.33
N ASP A 87 -27.60 -8.87 -5.64
CA ASP A 87 -26.90 -8.21 -4.52
C ASP A 87 -25.45 -7.86 -4.86
N ARG A 88 -25.19 -6.59 -5.20
CA ARG A 88 -23.82 -6.05 -5.33
C ARG A 88 -23.33 -5.47 -3.99
N GLU A 89 -22.99 -6.31 -3.02
CA GLU A 89 -22.07 -5.90 -1.95
C GLU A 89 -20.68 -6.53 -2.16
N LYS A 90 -19.77 -5.72 -2.71
CA LYS A 90 -18.33 -6.03 -2.81
C LYS A 90 -17.54 -4.86 -2.25
N VAL A 91 -16.87 -5.04 -1.11
CA VAL A 91 -15.82 -4.09 -0.71
C VAL A 91 -14.59 -4.84 -0.20
N PHE A 92 -13.48 -4.72 -0.91
CA PHE A 92 -12.21 -5.34 -0.51
C PHE A 92 -11.11 -4.33 -0.20
N THR A 93 -11.04 -3.20 -0.89
CA THR A 93 -10.40 -1.93 -0.48
C THR A 93 -10.55 -1.00 -1.69
N HIS A 94 -10.73 0.31 -1.48
CA HIS A 94 -10.89 1.23 -2.60
C HIS A 94 -9.53 1.47 -3.27
N ASN A 95 -9.36 1.03 -4.53
CA ASN A 95 -8.17 1.38 -5.29
C ASN A 95 -8.31 2.82 -5.80
N ILE A 96 -7.46 3.71 -5.30
CA ILE A 96 -7.42 5.10 -5.74
C ILE A 96 -6.66 5.13 -7.07
N VAL A 97 -7.35 5.48 -8.16
CA VAL A 97 -6.77 5.61 -9.51
C VAL A 97 -7.21 6.93 -10.14
N TYR A 98 -6.25 7.80 -10.45
CA TYR A 98 -6.54 9.03 -11.18
C TYR A 98 -6.67 8.72 -12.66
N LYS A 99 -7.91 8.74 -13.15
CA LYS A 99 -8.23 8.37 -14.54
C LYS A 99 -7.60 9.32 -15.56
N GLU A 100 -7.34 10.57 -15.16
CA GLU A 100 -6.65 11.58 -15.96
C GLU A 100 -5.31 11.09 -16.52
N VAL A 101 -4.60 10.27 -15.72
CA VAL A 101 -3.30 9.67 -16.09
C VAL A 101 -3.45 8.63 -17.21
N LEU A 102 -4.63 8.03 -17.36
CA LEU A 102 -4.92 7.00 -18.35
C LEU A 102 -5.61 7.54 -19.61
N SER A 103 -6.15 8.76 -19.56
CA SER A 103 -6.87 9.40 -20.67
C SER A 103 -5.99 10.23 -21.60
N SER A 104 -4.70 10.35 -21.34
CA SER A 104 -3.75 11.16 -22.12
C SER A 104 -3.06 10.40 -23.26
N THR A 105 -3.67 9.34 -23.80
CA THR A 105 -3.15 8.55 -24.93
C THR A 105 -4.26 8.32 -25.94
#